data_AF-A0A7K8HL67-F1
#
_entry.id   AF-A0A7K8HL67-F1
#
_cell.length_a   1.000
_cell.length_b   1.000
_cell.length_c   1.000
_cell.angle_alpha   90.00
_cell.angle_beta   90.00
_cell.angle_gamma   90.00
#
_symmetry.space_group_name_H-M   'P 1'
#
loop_
_entity.id
_entity.type
_entity.pdbx_description
1 polymer ?
#
loop_
_entity_poly.entity_id
_entity_poly.type
_entity_poly.pdbx_seq_one_letter_code
_entity_poly.pdbx_strand_id
1 'polypeptide(L)'
;VRIPLCKPLPWNMTKMPNHLHHSTQANAVLAMEQFEGLLGTNCSPDLLFFLCAMYAPICTIDFQHEPIKPCKSVCERARAGCEPVLVRYSHAWPDSLACDELPVYDRGVCISPEAIVTAEGADFPMDSNNGNCRGAGIDRCKCKPVKATQKTYLRNNYNYVIRAKVKEVKTKCHDVTAVVEVKEILKSSLVNIPKDTVNLHTNSGCLCPPLSANEEYIIMGYEDEERSR
;
A
#
# COMPACT_ATOMS: atom_id res chain seq x y z
N VAL A 1 2.24 10.28 2.99
CA VAL A 1 3.03 10.30 4.24
C VAL A 1 2.92 11.69 4.81
N ARG A 2 2.52 11.84 6.09
CA ARG A 2 2.33 13.15 6.74
C ARG A 2 3.49 13.52 7.68
N ILE A 3 4.38 12.58 7.98
CA ILE A 3 5.59 12.82 8.78
C ILE A 3 6.53 13.75 7.99
N PRO A 4 6.82 14.98 8.48
CA PRO A 4 7.59 15.97 7.73
C PRO A 4 8.98 15.47 7.30
N LEU A 5 9.70 14.83 8.23
CA LEU A 5 11.04 14.28 7.99
C LEU A 5 11.07 13.23 6.87
N CYS A 6 9.98 12.49 6.67
CA CYS A 6 9.91 11.41 5.69
C CYS A 6 9.46 11.87 4.29
N LYS A 7 9.13 13.15 4.10
CA LYS A 7 8.72 13.69 2.79
C LYS A 7 9.78 13.57 1.67
N PRO A 8 11.10 13.68 1.95
CA PRO A 8 12.13 13.53 0.91
C PRO A 8 12.29 12.10 0.40
N LEU A 9 11.73 11.10 1.10
CA LEU A 9 11.86 9.71 0.71
C LEU A 9 10.98 9.38 -0.50
N PRO A 10 11.36 8.35 -1.27
CA PRO A 10 10.77 8.08 -2.58
C PRO A 10 9.31 7.58 -2.53
N TRP A 11 8.79 7.19 -1.36
CA TRP A 11 7.38 6.81 -1.21
C TRP A 11 6.54 7.91 -0.56
N ASN A 12 5.38 8.19 -1.16
CA ASN A 12 4.44 9.21 -0.69
C ASN A 12 3.18 8.61 -0.02
N MET A 13 3.01 7.29 0.00
CA MET A 13 1.89 6.59 0.63
C MET A 13 2.39 5.64 1.73
N THR A 14 1.60 5.50 2.79
CA THR A 14 1.93 4.64 3.93
C THR A 14 0.68 3.99 4.51
N LYS A 15 0.88 2.93 5.27
CA LYS A 15 -0.16 2.13 5.93
C LYS A 15 0.00 2.20 7.45
N MET A 16 -1.12 2.27 8.15
CA MET A 16 -1.20 2.10 9.60
C MET A 16 -1.94 0.78 9.93
N PRO A 17 -1.66 0.11 11.07
CA PRO A 17 -0.62 0.48 12.04
C PRO A 17 0.79 0.35 11.45
N ASN A 18 1.72 1.16 11.95
CA ASN A 18 3.13 1.05 11.57
C ASN A 18 3.83 -0.06 12.38
N HIS A 19 5.13 -0.26 12.15
CA HIS A 19 5.91 -1.34 12.81
C HIS A 19 6.05 -1.15 14.32
N LEU A 20 5.72 0.04 14.83
CA LEU A 20 5.71 0.36 16.26
C LEU A 20 4.28 0.46 16.82
N HIS A 21 3.31 -0.12 16.10
CA HIS A 21 1.91 -0.22 16.49
C HIS A 21 1.18 1.11 16.71
N HIS A 22 1.70 2.22 16.17
CA HIS A 22 0.94 3.45 16.13
C HIS A 22 -0.26 3.26 15.20
N SER A 23 -1.47 3.52 15.70
CA SER A 23 -2.70 3.37 14.91
C SER A 23 -2.93 4.54 13.94
N THR A 24 -2.31 5.70 14.18
CA THR A 24 -2.47 6.91 13.38
C THR A 24 -1.12 7.54 13.03
N GLN A 25 -1.06 8.23 11.88
CA GLN A 25 0.12 9.02 11.52
C GLN A 25 0.36 10.19 12.48
N ALA A 26 -0.66 10.71 13.17
CA ALA A 26 -0.48 11.77 14.16
C ALA A 26 0.39 11.31 15.33
N ASN A 27 0.16 10.09 15.83
CA ASN A 27 1.00 9.51 16.88
C ASN A 27 2.43 9.24 16.38
N ALA A 28 2.56 8.77 15.13
CA ALA A 28 3.86 8.55 14.52
C ALA A 28 4.65 9.85 14.28
N VAL A 29 3.97 10.98 13.99
CA VAL A 29 4.60 12.31 13.88
C VAL A 29 5.23 12.69 15.21
N LEU A 30 4.46 12.66 16.31
CA LEU A 30 4.95 13.02 17.64
C LEU A 30 6.14 12.14 18.07
N ALA A 31 6.06 10.84 17.78
CA ALA A 31 7.14 9.92 18.10
C ALA A 31 8.38 10.06 17.20
N MET A 32 8.25 10.65 16.01
CA MET A 32 9.39 10.94 15.12
C MET A 32 10.12 12.23 15.49
N GLU A 33 9.43 13.20 16.09
CA GLU A 33 10.02 14.48 16.54
C GLU A 33 11.19 14.25 17.52
N GLN A 34 11.14 13.19 18.34
CA GLN A 34 12.21 12.87 19.28
C GLN A 34 13.55 12.51 18.60
N PHE A 35 13.54 12.15 17.31
CA PHE A 35 14.74 11.80 16.55
C PHE A 35 15.31 12.97 15.73
N GLU A 36 14.67 14.14 15.72
CA GLU A 36 15.15 15.30 14.96
C GLU A 36 16.58 15.69 15.34
N GLY A 37 16.88 15.73 16.64
CA GLY A 37 18.23 16.02 17.12
C GLY A 37 19.27 15.00 16.66
N LEU A 38 18.93 13.71 16.70
CA LEU A 38 19.82 12.63 16.27
C LEU A 38 20.06 12.68 14.75
N LEU A 39 19.00 12.86 13.96
CA LEU A 39 19.07 13.04 12.52
C LEU A 39 19.94 14.25 12.14
N GLY A 40 19.86 15.34 12.90
CA GLY A 40 20.69 16.54 12.72
C GLY A 40 22.19 16.32 12.91
N THR A 41 22.60 15.25 13.60
CA THR A 41 24.04 14.90 13.74
C THR A 41 24.60 14.22 12.50
N ASN A 42 23.73 13.75 11.59
CA ASN A 42 24.10 13.00 10.39
C ASN A 42 25.02 11.79 10.68
N CYS A 43 24.78 11.12 11.81
CA CYS A 43 25.56 9.98 12.30
C CYS A 43 25.51 8.75 11.39
N SER A 44 24.48 8.60 10.57
CA SER A 44 24.37 7.56 9.55
C SER A 44 23.49 8.03 8.38
N PRO A 45 23.89 7.78 7.12
CA PRO A 45 23.06 8.09 5.96
C PRO A 45 21.79 7.23 5.89
N ASP A 46 21.78 6.07 6.55
CA ASP A 46 20.66 5.12 6.55
C ASP A 46 19.59 5.45 7.61
N LEU A 47 19.89 6.33 8.58
CA LEU A 47 19.01 6.55 9.74
C LEU A 47 17.63 7.07 9.33
N LEU A 48 17.57 8.07 8.43
CA LEU A 48 16.29 8.65 8.00
C LEU A 48 15.43 7.61 7.29
N PHE A 49 16.05 6.85 6.37
CA PHE A 49 15.37 5.79 5.65
C PHE A 49 14.83 4.74 6.63
N PHE A 50 15.67 4.27 7.56
CA PHE A 50 15.31 3.27 8.55
C PHE A 50 14.13 3.72 9.42
N LEU A 51 14.22 4.91 10.01
CA LEU A 51 13.15 5.45 10.85
C LEU A 51 11.85 5.59 10.06
N CYS A 52 11.89 6.16 8.86
CA CYS A 52 10.69 6.30 8.05
C CYS A 52 10.13 4.94 7.58
N ALA A 53 10.96 3.94 7.30
CA ALA A 53 10.51 2.58 7.01
C ALA A 53 9.80 1.94 8.22
N MET A 54 10.18 2.29 9.45
CA MET A 54 9.52 1.83 10.69
C MET A 54 8.25 2.62 11.01
N TYR A 55 8.30 3.95 10.92
CA TYR A 55 7.23 4.85 11.38
C TYR A 55 6.18 5.18 10.30
N ALA A 56 6.57 5.15 9.03
CA ALA A 56 5.70 5.39 7.88
C ALA A 56 6.05 4.39 6.75
N PRO A 57 5.85 3.07 6.98
CA PRO A 57 6.26 2.03 6.04
C PRO A 57 5.61 2.23 4.66
N ILE A 58 6.32 1.83 3.60
CA ILE A 58 5.81 1.91 2.23
C ILE A 58 4.51 1.11 2.07
N CYS A 59 3.62 1.66 1.27
CA CYS A 59 2.34 1.07 0.93
C CYS A 59 2.49 0.22 -0.34
N THR A 60 2.40 -1.11 -0.24
CA THR A 60 2.51 -2.04 -1.39
C THR A 60 1.38 -3.05 -1.39
N ILE A 61 1.00 -3.53 -2.59
CA ILE A 61 -0.17 -4.39 -2.82
C ILE A 61 0.01 -5.76 -2.15
N ASP A 62 1.23 -6.30 -2.19
CA ASP A 62 1.53 -7.63 -1.64
C ASP A 62 1.55 -7.68 -0.09
N PHE A 63 1.66 -6.51 0.56
CA PHE A 63 1.88 -6.38 2.01
C PHE A 63 0.69 -5.70 2.71
N GLN A 64 -0.50 -6.30 2.51
CA GLN A 64 -1.79 -5.78 2.97
C GLN A 64 -2.10 -6.02 4.45
N HIS A 65 -1.51 -7.02 5.09
CA HIS A 65 -1.79 -7.32 6.50
C HIS A 65 -0.70 -6.75 7.40
N GLU A 66 0.56 -6.98 7.04
CA GLU A 66 1.73 -6.44 7.70
C GLU A 66 2.55 -5.67 6.65
N PRO A 67 2.91 -4.39 6.88
CA PRO A 67 3.75 -3.66 5.94
C PRO A 67 5.12 -4.34 5.76
N ILE A 68 5.80 -4.05 4.65
CA ILE A 68 7.17 -4.53 4.47
C ILE A 68 8.12 -3.84 5.47
N LYS A 69 9.02 -4.62 6.09
CA LYS A 69 10.00 -4.14 7.07
C LYS A 69 11.30 -3.71 6.39
N PRO A 70 12.07 -2.78 6.98
CA PRO A 70 13.44 -2.52 6.54
C PRO A 70 14.30 -3.76 6.74
N CYS A 71 15.29 -3.95 5.87
CA CYS A 71 16.25 -5.05 6.03
C CYS A 71 17.06 -4.88 7.31
N LYS A 72 17.40 -6.00 7.96
CA LYS A 72 18.25 -6.03 9.16
C LYS A 72 19.56 -5.25 8.97
N SER A 73 20.19 -5.39 7.81
CA SER A 73 21.43 -4.69 7.45
C SER A 73 21.30 -3.17 7.48
N VAL A 74 20.15 -2.61 7.10
CA VAL A 74 19.89 -1.16 7.12
C VAL A 74 19.79 -0.66 8.56
N CYS A 75 19.10 -1.41 9.42
CA CYS A 75 19.04 -1.11 10.85
C CYS A 75 20.43 -1.16 11.49
N GLU A 76 21.22 -2.20 11.19
CA GLU A 76 22.56 -2.36 11.74
C GLU A 76 23.49 -1.20 11.34
N ARG A 77 23.43 -0.72 10.08
CA ARG A 77 24.18 0.46 9.66
C ARG A 77 23.72 1.75 10.32
N ALA A 78 22.40 1.92 10.50
CA ALA A 78 21.85 3.07 11.24
C ALA A 78 22.29 3.05 12.70
N ARG A 79 22.16 1.89 13.37
CA ARG A 79 22.56 1.69 14.76
C ARG A 79 24.06 1.88 14.96
N ALA A 80 24.90 1.28 14.12
CA ALA A 80 26.35 1.38 14.25
C ALA A 80 26.86 2.83 14.17
N GLY A 81 26.26 3.67 13.32
CA GLY A 81 26.60 5.08 13.24
C GLY A 81 26.05 5.93 14.38
N CYS A 82 24.82 5.65 14.84
CA CYS A 82 24.06 6.56 15.69
C CYS A 82 23.96 6.16 17.17
N GLU A 83 24.11 4.87 17.50
CA GLU A 83 24.15 4.40 18.90
C GLU A 83 25.28 5.05 19.71
N PRO A 84 26.53 5.21 19.19
CA PRO A 84 27.58 5.92 19.92
C PRO A 84 27.21 7.38 20.26
N VAL A 85 26.45 8.04 19.38
CA VAL A 85 25.96 9.41 19.61
C VAL A 85 24.91 9.42 20.73
N LEU A 86 23.97 8.49 20.72
CA LEU A 86 22.98 8.34 21.79
C LEU A 86 23.66 8.10 23.14
N VAL A 87 24.62 7.17 23.20
CA VAL A 87 25.35 6.82 24.42
C VAL A 87 26.10 8.02 24.99
N ARG A 88 26.68 8.88 24.12
CA ARG A 88 27.34 10.13 24.55
C ARG A 88 26.39 11.07 25.30
N TYR A 89 25.11 11.06 24.96
CA TYR A 89 24.05 11.82 25.63
C TYR A 89 23.27 11.01 26.67
N SER A 90 23.83 9.88 27.14
CA SER A 90 23.20 8.99 28.14
C SER A 90 21.86 8.37 27.68
N HIS A 91 21.70 8.18 26.37
CA HIS A 91 20.59 7.44 25.78
C HIS A 91 21.08 6.11 25.20
N ALA A 92 20.17 5.14 25.11
CA ALA A 92 20.43 3.85 24.47
C ALA A 92 19.68 3.76 23.14
N TRP A 93 20.13 2.86 22.25
CA TRP A 93 19.32 2.48 21.11
C TRP A 93 18.03 1.81 21.60
N PRO A 94 16.84 2.27 21.19
CA PRO A 94 15.59 1.80 21.79
C PRO A 94 15.26 0.36 21.35
N ASP A 95 14.72 -0.43 22.28
CA ASP A 95 14.36 -1.85 22.03
C ASP A 95 13.33 -2.01 20.92
N SER A 96 12.42 -1.03 20.78
CA SER A 96 11.43 -1.00 19.69
C SER A 96 12.04 -0.85 18.29
N LEU A 97 13.32 -0.47 18.21
CA LEU A 97 14.11 -0.40 16.97
C LEU A 97 15.23 -1.45 16.96
N ALA A 98 15.16 -2.50 17.78
CA ALA A 98 16.15 -3.57 17.78
C ALA A 98 16.23 -4.26 16.41
N CYS A 99 17.45 -4.46 15.91
CA CYS A 99 17.66 -5.01 14.58
C CYS A 99 17.41 -6.53 14.49
N ASP A 100 17.36 -7.23 15.62
CA ASP A 100 17.33 -8.70 15.64
C ASP A 100 16.04 -9.31 15.12
N GLU A 101 14.92 -8.59 15.24
CA GLU A 101 13.61 -9.02 14.76
C GLU A 101 13.35 -8.65 13.30
N LEU A 102 14.30 -7.98 12.65
CA LEU A 102 14.17 -7.56 11.25
C LEU A 102 14.59 -8.68 10.28
N PRO A 103 13.92 -8.79 9.12
CA PRO A 103 14.25 -9.78 8.11
C PRO A 103 15.64 -9.57 7.50
N VAL A 104 16.32 -10.68 7.26
CA VAL A 104 17.52 -10.74 6.40
C VAL A 104 17.08 -11.00 4.97
N TYR A 105 17.66 -10.30 3.99
CA TYR A 105 17.28 -10.37 2.58
C TYR A 105 17.23 -11.81 2.02
N ASP A 106 18.16 -12.67 2.42
CA ASP A 106 18.22 -14.06 1.97
C ASP A 106 17.14 -14.97 2.59
N ARG A 107 16.41 -14.49 3.61
CA ARG A 107 15.41 -15.26 4.37
C ARG A 107 14.01 -14.64 4.34
N GLY A 108 13.81 -13.54 3.62
CA GLY A 108 12.53 -12.85 3.53
C GLY A 108 12.59 -11.58 2.69
N VAL A 109 11.42 -10.98 2.43
CA VAL A 109 11.32 -9.75 1.64
C VAL A 109 11.44 -8.53 2.56
N CYS A 110 12.39 -7.64 2.27
CA CYS A 110 12.66 -6.43 3.05
C CYS A 110 13.11 -5.28 2.14
N ILE A 111 13.03 -4.04 2.64
CA ILE A 111 13.43 -2.85 1.88
C ILE A 111 14.79 -2.30 2.32
N SER A 112 15.57 -1.88 1.33
CA SER A 112 16.84 -1.17 1.52
C SER A 112 16.88 0.09 0.63
N PRO A 113 17.66 1.12 0.99
CA PRO A 113 17.70 2.37 0.23
C PRO A 113 18.23 2.17 -1.20
N GLU A 114 19.10 1.18 -1.42
CA GLU A 114 19.69 0.88 -2.73
C GLU A 114 18.68 0.28 -3.73
N ALA A 115 17.60 -0.34 -3.22
CA ALA A 115 16.53 -0.90 -4.05
C ALA A 115 15.60 0.19 -4.63
N ILE A 116 15.70 1.43 -4.15
CA ILE A 116 14.87 2.53 -4.65
C ILE A 116 15.71 3.39 -5.58
N VAL A 117 15.69 3.01 -6.86
CA VAL A 117 16.38 3.72 -7.95
C VAL A 117 15.92 5.17 -7.95
N THR A 118 16.73 6.07 -7.42
CA THR A 118 16.70 7.48 -7.81
C THR A 118 16.96 7.49 -9.31
N ALA A 119 16.10 8.13 -10.09
CA ALA A 119 16.09 8.12 -11.56
C ALA A 119 17.34 8.73 -12.24
N GLU A 120 18.48 8.78 -11.55
CA GLU A 120 19.76 9.27 -12.06
C GLU A 120 20.69 8.15 -12.55
N GLY A 121 20.28 6.88 -12.48
CA GLY A 121 21.01 5.75 -13.07
C GLY A 121 20.15 4.96 -14.06
N ALA A 122 20.27 5.28 -15.35
CA ALA A 122 19.71 4.49 -16.44
C ALA A 122 20.51 3.19 -16.62
N ASP A 123 19.84 2.01 -16.54
CA ASP A 123 20.13 0.81 -17.37
C ASP A 123 19.25 -0.40 -17.02
N PHE A 124 17.92 -0.21 -16.96
CA PHE A 124 17.00 -1.34 -17.08
C PHE A 124 16.03 -1.10 -18.23
N PRO A 125 16.01 -1.95 -19.27
CA PRO A 125 15.02 -1.86 -20.32
C PRO A 125 13.67 -2.30 -19.75
N MET A 126 12.87 -1.34 -19.29
CA MET A 126 11.50 -1.58 -18.86
C MET A 126 10.61 -1.55 -20.11
N ASP A 127 10.15 -2.74 -20.52
CA ASP A 127 9.21 -2.91 -21.63
C ASP A 127 7.99 -2.01 -21.44
N SER A 128 7.90 -0.99 -22.29
CA SER A 128 6.95 0.13 -22.19
C SER A 128 5.53 -0.21 -22.67
N ASN A 129 5.09 -1.47 -22.56
CA ASN A 129 3.81 -1.92 -23.13
C ASN A 129 2.68 -2.21 -22.13
N ASN A 130 2.79 -1.78 -20.86
CA ASN A 130 1.63 -1.75 -19.97
C ASN A 130 1.35 -0.33 -19.46
N GLY A 131 0.63 0.44 -20.29
CA GLY A 131 0.27 1.84 -20.06
C GLY A 131 -0.84 2.07 -19.02
N ASN A 132 -0.89 1.29 -17.95
CA ASN A 132 -1.81 1.52 -16.84
C ASN A 132 -1.02 1.94 -15.60
N CYS A 133 -1.26 3.18 -15.16
CA CYS A 133 -0.82 3.79 -13.89
C CYS A 133 0.54 4.50 -13.90
N ARG A 134 0.61 5.68 -14.55
CA ARG A 134 1.53 6.75 -14.16
C ARG A 134 0.80 7.79 -13.30
N GLY A 135 1.33 8.03 -12.10
CA GLY A 135 1.49 9.37 -11.51
C GLY A 135 0.30 10.04 -10.82
N ALA A 136 0.43 10.15 -9.50
CA ALA A 136 0.14 11.31 -8.65
C ALA A 136 -1.02 12.26 -9.04
N GLY A 137 -2.11 12.14 -8.29
CA GLY A 137 -3.16 13.14 -8.21
C GLY A 137 -4.44 12.51 -7.67
N ILE A 138 -5.04 13.12 -6.65
CA ILE A 138 -6.48 12.93 -6.35
C ILE A 138 -7.34 13.42 -7.54
N ASP A 139 -6.73 14.06 -8.53
CA ASP A 139 -7.35 14.47 -9.78
C ASP A 139 -7.36 13.37 -10.85
N ARG A 140 -8.54 12.74 -10.91
CA ARG A 140 -9.19 12.14 -12.08
C ARG A 140 -8.57 10.85 -12.59
N CYS A 141 -8.97 9.74 -11.97
CA CYS A 141 -9.13 8.47 -12.68
C CYS A 141 -9.84 8.74 -14.02
N LYS A 142 -9.12 8.65 -15.15
CA LYS A 142 -9.69 8.84 -16.48
C LYS A 142 -10.35 7.55 -16.92
N CYS A 143 -11.57 7.32 -16.45
CA CYS A 143 -12.34 6.15 -16.85
C CYS A 143 -12.72 6.28 -18.33
N LYS A 144 -12.31 5.30 -19.15
CA LYS A 144 -12.83 5.19 -20.51
C LYS A 144 -14.33 4.88 -20.42
N PRO A 145 -15.22 5.66 -21.05
CA PRO A 145 -16.64 5.36 -21.02
C PRO A 145 -16.90 4.05 -21.75
N VAL A 146 -17.33 3.02 -21.01
CA VAL A 146 -17.74 1.74 -21.59
C VAL A 146 -19.23 1.82 -21.90
N LYS A 147 -19.60 1.62 -23.16
CA LYS A 147 -21.01 1.52 -23.55
C LYS A 147 -21.57 0.17 -23.09
N ALA A 148 -22.58 0.20 -22.24
CA ALA A 148 -23.33 -0.98 -21.77
C ALA A 148 -24.26 -1.50 -22.88
N THR A 149 -23.69 -2.13 -23.91
CA THR A 149 -24.43 -2.76 -25.00
C THR A 149 -24.39 -4.28 -24.89
N GLN A 150 -25.40 -4.97 -25.44
CA GLN A 150 -25.43 -6.45 -25.48
C GLN A 150 -24.19 -7.03 -26.15
N LYS A 151 -23.66 -6.36 -27.19
CA LYS A 151 -22.42 -6.75 -27.87
C LYS A 151 -21.21 -6.70 -26.93
N THR A 152 -21.11 -5.66 -26.09
CA THR A 152 -20.05 -5.54 -25.07
C THR A 152 -20.15 -6.66 -24.05
N TYR A 153 -21.37 -6.96 -23.58
CA TYR A 153 -21.63 -8.01 -22.60
C TYR A 153 -21.21 -9.39 -23.11
N LEU A 154 -21.65 -9.76 -24.31
CA LEU A 154 -21.33 -11.07 -24.92
C LEU A 154 -19.84 -11.22 -25.21
N ARG A 155 -19.16 -10.14 -25.61
CA ARG A 155 -17.72 -10.18 -25.92
C ARG A 155 -16.84 -10.40 -24.69
N ASN A 156 -17.21 -9.81 -23.56
CA ASN A 156 -16.35 -9.81 -22.37
C ASN A 156 -16.51 -11.07 -21.51
N ASN A 157 -17.52 -11.90 -21.74
CA ASN A 157 -17.71 -13.20 -21.07
C ASN A 157 -17.53 -13.17 -19.54
N TYR A 158 -18.22 -12.25 -18.85
CA TYR A 158 -18.17 -12.13 -17.39
C TYR A 158 -18.65 -13.41 -16.69
N ASN A 159 -17.99 -13.81 -15.60
CA ASN A 159 -18.38 -15.00 -14.82
C ASN A 159 -19.68 -14.77 -14.04
N TYR A 160 -19.85 -13.57 -13.47
CA TYR A 160 -21.04 -13.22 -12.69
C TYR A 160 -21.62 -11.85 -13.07
N VAL A 161 -22.92 -11.72 -12.80
CA VAL A 161 -23.68 -10.48 -12.94
C VAL A 161 -24.63 -10.37 -11.75
N ILE A 162 -24.51 -9.29 -10.99
CA ILE A 162 -25.31 -9.04 -9.79
C ILE A 162 -25.95 -7.66 -9.84
N ARG A 163 -27.14 -7.53 -9.24
CA ARG A 163 -27.72 -6.25 -8.88
C ARG A 163 -27.44 -6.02 -7.40
N ALA A 164 -26.67 -4.98 -7.09
CA ALA A 164 -26.22 -4.72 -5.73
C ALA A 164 -26.29 -3.23 -5.40
N LYS A 165 -26.51 -2.94 -4.11
CA LYS A 165 -26.49 -1.58 -3.58
C LYS A 165 -25.13 -1.30 -2.96
N VAL A 166 -24.47 -0.22 -3.36
CA VAL A 166 -23.16 0.16 -2.81
C VAL A 166 -23.36 0.74 -1.42
N LYS A 167 -22.80 0.11 -0.39
CA LYS A 167 -22.83 0.63 0.99
C LYS A 167 -21.74 1.66 1.18
N GLU A 168 -20.52 1.31 0.81
CA GLU A 168 -19.34 2.16 0.97
C GLU A 168 -18.24 1.76 0.00
N VAL A 169 -17.41 2.74 -0.38
CA VAL A 169 -16.20 2.52 -1.16
C VAL A 169 -15.01 2.77 -0.23
N LYS A 170 -14.26 1.71 0.05
CA LYS A 170 -13.06 1.76 0.87
C LYS A 170 -11.85 1.86 -0.02
N THR A 171 -11.13 2.97 0.06
CA THR A 171 -9.82 3.11 -0.57
C THR A 171 -8.75 2.86 0.49
N LYS A 172 -8.02 1.76 0.35
CA LYS A 172 -6.88 1.41 1.19
C LYS A 172 -5.68 1.11 0.29
N CYS A 173 -4.67 1.99 0.30
CA CYS A 173 -3.33 1.67 -0.22
C CYS A 173 -3.30 1.10 -1.65
N HIS A 174 -3.74 1.88 -2.65
CA HIS A 174 -3.93 1.44 -4.04
C HIS A 174 -4.98 0.35 -4.28
N ASP A 175 -5.59 -0.21 -3.25
CA ASP A 175 -6.79 -1.04 -3.40
C ASP A 175 -8.03 -0.22 -3.16
N VAL A 176 -8.94 -0.31 -4.12
CA VAL A 176 -10.29 0.19 -3.96
C VAL A 176 -11.20 -1.02 -3.78
N THR A 177 -11.88 -1.09 -2.65
CA THR A 177 -12.86 -2.15 -2.37
C THR A 177 -14.25 -1.53 -2.30
N ALA A 178 -15.17 -2.01 -3.11
CA ALA A 178 -16.58 -1.62 -3.01
C ALA A 178 -17.31 -2.62 -2.13
N VAL A 179 -17.84 -2.16 -0.99
CA VAL A 179 -18.70 -2.96 -0.12
C VAL A 179 -20.12 -2.82 -0.67
N VAL A 180 -20.71 -3.92 -1.10
CA VAL A 180 -22.03 -3.92 -1.73
C VAL A 180 -22.95 -4.92 -1.08
N GLU A 181 -24.23 -4.62 -1.06
CA GLU A 181 -25.29 -5.53 -0.60
C GLU A 181 -25.98 -6.14 -1.82
N VAL A 182 -25.85 -7.46 -1.98
CA VAL A 182 -26.40 -8.19 -3.14
C VAL A 182 -27.91 -8.34 -3.00
N LYS A 183 -28.65 -7.77 -3.94
CA LYS A 183 -30.12 -7.90 -4.00
C LYS A 183 -30.55 -9.06 -4.90
N GLU A 184 -29.90 -9.18 -6.06
CA GLU A 184 -30.26 -10.15 -7.08
C GLU A 184 -29.01 -10.66 -7.80
N ILE A 185 -29.02 -11.94 -8.16
CA ILE A 185 -27.96 -12.60 -8.91
C ILE A 185 -28.54 -12.93 -10.27
N LEU A 186 -28.09 -12.25 -11.32
CA LEU A 186 -28.58 -12.39 -12.68
C LEU A 186 -27.80 -13.47 -13.46
N LYS A 187 -26.53 -13.66 -13.12
CA LYS A 187 -25.66 -14.73 -13.65
C LYS A 187 -24.62 -15.08 -12.58
N SER A 188 -24.33 -16.36 -12.42
CA SER A 188 -23.21 -16.86 -11.62
C SER A 188 -22.64 -18.10 -12.32
N SER A 189 -21.34 -18.37 -12.14
CA SER A 189 -20.68 -19.54 -12.70
C SER A 189 -20.53 -20.61 -11.62
N LEU A 190 -19.38 -20.68 -10.94
CA LEU A 190 -19.09 -21.72 -9.95
C LEU A 190 -19.08 -21.19 -8.51
N VAL A 191 -18.97 -19.87 -8.34
CA VAL A 191 -18.90 -19.24 -7.02
C VAL A 191 -20.30 -19.02 -6.45
N ASN A 192 -20.51 -19.49 -5.21
CA ASN A 192 -21.74 -19.22 -4.47
C ASN A 192 -21.73 -17.79 -3.92
N ILE A 193 -22.41 -16.87 -4.61
CA ILE A 193 -22.53 -15.47 -4.20
C ILE A 193 -23.69 -15.37 -3.19
N PRO A 194 -23.45 -15.05 -1.91
CA PRO A 194 -24.55 -14.90 -0.95
C PRO A 194 -25.38 -13.65 -1.24
N LYS A 195 -26.68 -13.70 -0.93
CA LYS A 195 -27.57 -12.52 -0.89
C LYS A 195 -27.34 -11.73 0.40
N ASP A 196 -26.10 -11.27 0.58
CA ASP A 196 -25.67 -10.49 1.74
C ASP A 196 -24.62 -9.44 1.29
N THR A 197 -23.93 -8.86 2.25
CA THR A 197 -22.89 -7.87 2.07
C THR A 197 -21.60 -8.55 1.61
N VAL A 198 -21.14 -8.21 0.41
CA VAL A 198 -19.93 -8.75 -0.21
C VAL A 198 -18.94 -7.64 -0.52
N ASN A 199 -17.65 -7.97 -0.50
CA ASN A 199 -16.58 -7.06 -0.87
C ASN A 199 -16.18 -7.33 -2.31
N LEU A 200 -16.24 -6.31 -3.15
CA LEU A 200 -15.79 -6.37 -4.54
C LEU A 200 -14.42 -5.70 -4.65
N HIS A 201 -13.46 -6.43 -5.19
CA HIS A 201 -12.09 -5.98 -5.40
C HIS A 201 -11.92 -5.47 -6.84
N THR A 202 -11.15 -4.38 -7.02
CA THR A 202 -10.66 -3.96 -8.34
C THR A 202 -9.16 -4.20 -8.42
N ASN A 203 -8.70 -4.68 -9.57
CA ASN A 203 -7.28 -4.87 -9.89
C ASN A 203 -6.55 -3.57 -10.26
N SER A 204 -7.16 -2.42 -9.94
CA SER A 204 -6.61 -1.10 -10.21
C SER A 204 -6.88 -0.17 -9.04
N GLY A 205 -5.96 0.77 -8.81
CA GLY A 205 -6.11 1.80 -7.77
C GLY A 205 -7.17 2.86 -8.05
N CYS A 206 -8.07 2.60 -9.00
CA CYS A 206 -9.19 3.45 -9.38
C CYS A 206 -10.44 2.59 -9.55
N LEU A 207 -11.55 2.93 -8.87
CA LEU A 207 -12.86 2.41 -9.23
C LEU A 207 -13.36 3.15 -10.48
N CYS A 208 -13.44 2.43 -11.59
CA CYS A 208 -13.93 2.95 -12.86
C CYS A 208 -15.03 2.04 -13.42
N PRO A 209 -16.26 2.54 -13.60
CA PRO A 209 -16.75 3.89 -13.28
C PRO A 209 -16.78 4.17 -11.76
N PRO A 210 -16.77 5.45 -11.34
CA PRO A 210 -16.94 5.79 -9.93
C PRO A 210 -18.31 5.29 -9.44
N LEU A 211 -18.32 4.68 -8.25
CA LEU A 211 -19.52 4.19 -7.59
C LEU A 211 -19.91 5.13 -6.46
N SER A 212 -21.17 5.56 -6.44
CA SER A 212 -21.74 6.37 -5.37
C SER A 212 -22.28 5.47 -4.26
N ALA A 213 -22.04 5.84 -3.01
CA ALA A 213 -22.68 5.18 -1.88
C ALA A 213 -24.21 5.36 -1.94
N ASN A 214 -24.93 4.35 -1.46
CA ASN A 214 -26.39 4.27 -1.40
C ASN A 214 -27.11 4.15 -2.76
N GLU A 215 -26.38 4.03 -3.88
CA GLU A 215 -26.93 3.77 -5.21
C GLU A 215 -26.92 2.27 -5.57
N GLU A 216 -27.84 1.88 -6.46
CA GLU A 216 -27.93 0.53 -6.99
C GLU A 216 -27.27 0.43 -8.36
N TYR A 217 -26.50 -0.63 -8.57
CA TYR A 217 -25.79 -0.88 -9.81
C TYR A 217 -26.00 -2.33 -10.27
N ILE A 218 -25.90 -2.52 -11.59
CA ILE A 218 -25.64 -3.83 -12.18
C ILE A 218 -24.13 -3.95 -12.30
N ILE A 219 -23.56 -4.91 -11.58
CA ILE A 219 -22.12 -5.14 -11.50
C ILE A 219 -21.80 -6.46 -12.19
N MET A 220 -20.83 -6.40 -13.10
CA MET A 220 -20.37 -7.52 -13.91
C MET A 220 -18.89 -7.72 -13.62
N GLY A 221 -18.47 -8.95 -13.36
CA GLY A 221 -17.09 -9.23 -12.97
C GLY A 221 -16.64 -10.65 -13.28
N TYR A 222 -15.39 -10.91 -12.90
CA TYR A 222 -14.74 -12.20 -13.05
C TYR A 222 -14.49 -12.81 -11.69
N GLU A 223 -14.59 -14.12 -11.61
CA GLU A 223 -14.27 -14.87 -10.40
C GLU A 223 -12.74 -14.92 -10.25
N ASP A 224 -12.24 -14.79 -9.02
CA ASP A 224 -10.82 -14.96 -8.72
C ASP A 224 -10.54 -16.45 -8.46
N GLU A 225 -9.85 -17.11 -9.37
CA GLU A 225 -9.57 -18.55 -9.30
C GLU A 225 -8.66 -18.92 -8.11
N GLU A 226 -7.81 -18.01 -7.62
CA GLU A 226 -6.89 -18.29 -6.50
C GLU A 226 -7.57 -18.26 -5.13
N ARG A 227 -8.66 -17.49 -4.99
CA ARG A 227 -9.45 -17.39 -3.73
C ARG A 227 -10.69 -18.29 -3.70
N SER A 228 -10.92 -19.06 -4.75
CA SER A 228 -12.09 -19.94 -4.90
C SER A 228 -11.85 -21.39 -4.42
N ARG A 229 -10.81 -21.64 -3.62
CA ARG A 229 -10.55 -22.93 -2.94
C ARG A 229 -10.72 -22.82 -1.44
#